data_AF-B8HNI7-F1
#
_entry.id   AF-B8HNI7-F1
#
_cell.length_a   1.000
_cell.length_b   1.000
_cell.length_c   1.000
_cell.angle_alpha   90.00
_cell.angle_beta   90.00
_cell.angle_gamma   90.00
#
_symmetry.space_group_name_H-M   'P 1'
#
loop_
_entity.id
_entity.type
_entity.pdbx_description
1 polymer ?
#
loop_
_entity_poly.entity_id
_entity_poly.type
_entity_poly.pdbx_seq_one_letter_code
_entity_poly.pdbx_strand_id
1 'polypeptide(L)' 'MTQVVLGQNEGIESALRRFKRQVSKAGILADVKRYRHFETPLEKKKRKEIAARRKRRFQ' A
#
# COMPACT_ATOMS: atom_id res chain seq x y z
N MET A 1 -8.73 -4.65 -1.73
CA MET A 1 -9.55 -4.52 -0.50
C MET A 1 -8.89 -5.36 0.58
N THR A 2 -8.79 -4.88 1.82
CA THR A 2 -8.18 -5.63 2.93
C THR A 2 -9.22 -5.83 4.03
N GLN A 3 -9.44 -7.07 4.45
CA GLN A 3 -10.38 -7.43 5.50
C GLN A 3 -9.60 -8.08 6.65
N VAL A 4 -9.83 -7.59 7.87
CA VAL A 4 -9.31 -8.21 9.10
C VAL A 4 -10.50 -8.66 9.92
N VAL A 5 -10.57 -9.97 10.18
CA VAL A 5 -11.56 -10.55 11.09
C VAL A 5 -10.99 -10.54 12.50
N LEU A 6 -11.78 -10.08 13.46
CA LEU A 6 -11.43 -9.98 14.87
C LEU A 6 -11.62 -11.33 15.57
N GLY A 7 -10.71 -11.67 16.49
CA GLY A 7 -10.89 -12.81 17.39
C GLY A 7 -11.75 -12.46 18.61
N GLN A 8 -12.30 -13.47 19.29
CA GLN A 8 -13.22 -13.29 20.42
C GLN A 8 -12.64 -12.50 21.61
N ASN A 9 -11.31 -12.51 21.81
CA ASN A 9 -10.60 -11.81 22.89
C ASN A 9 -9.50 -10.87 22.36
N GLU A 10 -9.66 -10.31 21.16
CA GLU A 10 -8.66 -9.39 20.62
C GLU A 10 -8.95 -7.93 21.03
N GLY A 11 -7.96 -7.27 21.63
CA GLY A 11 -8.01 -5.84 21.88
C GLY A 11 -8.03 -5.01 20.58
N ILE A 12 -8.83 -3.96 20.55
CA ILE A 12 -9.03 -3.09 19.37
C ILE A 12 -7.71 -2.56 18.80
N GLU A 13 -6.75 -2.19 19.65
CA GLU A 13 -5.45 -1.69 19.20
C GLU A 13 -4.63 -2.72 18.41
N SER A 14 -4.67 -3.98 18.84
CA SER A 14 -4.02 -5.09 18.12
C SER A 14 -4.62 -5.24 16.73
N ALA A 15 -5.94 -5.21 16.63
CA ALA A 15 -6.64 -5.32 15.37
C ALA A 15 -6.32 -4.17 14.42
N LEU A 16 -6.31 -2.93 14.92
CA LEU A 16 -5.94 -1.75 14.14
C LEU A 16 -4.50 -1.83 13.64
N ARG A 17 -3.57 -2.35 14.46
CA ARG A 17 -2.18 -2.56 14.04
C ARG A 17 -2.07 -3.59 12.92
N ARG A 18 -2.81 -4.71 13.01
CA ARG A 18 -2.87 -5.73 11.94
C ARG A 18 -3.49 -5.16 10.66
N PHE A 19 -4.58 -4.43 10.79
CA PHE A 19 -5.25 -3.75 9.67
C PHE A 19 -4.31 -2.77 8.97
N LYS A 20 -3.64 -1.87 9.71
CA LYS A 20 -2.67 -0.92 9.15
C LYS A 20 -1.55 -1.62 8.39
N ARG A 21 -1.03 -2.73 8.92
CA ARG A 21 -0.02 -3.56 8.24
C ARG A 21 -0.56 -4.18 6.95
N GLN A 22 -1.76 -4.74 6.96
CA GLN A 22 -2.38 -5.31 5.77
C GLN A 22 -2.66 -4.25 4.69
N VAL A 23 -3.20 -3.09 5.06
CA VAL A 23 -3.44 -1.96 4.16
C VAL A 23 -2.13 -1.48 3.52
N SER A 24 -1.06 -1.37 4.32
CA SER A 24 0.25 -0.98 3.82
C SER A 24 0.85 -2.02 2.88
N LYS A 25 0.77 -3.32 3.24
CA LYS A 25 1.26 -4.43 2.40
C LYS A 25 0.50 -4.52 1.07
N ALA A 26 -0.81 -4.27 1.10
CA ALA A 26 -1.65 -4.27 -0.08
C ALA A 26 -1.42 -3.05 -1.00
N GLY A 27 -0.65 -2.04 -0.57
CA GLY A 27 -0.31 -0.88 -1.40
C GLY A 27 -1.47 0.08 -1.67
N ILE A 28 -2.60 -0.06 -0.96
CA ILE A 28 -3.85 0.67 -1.24
C ILE A 28 -3.63 2.18 -1.25
N LEU A 29 -2.85 2.73 -0.31
CA LEU A 29 -2.58 4.16 -0.25
C LEU A 29 -1.76 4.67 -1.45
N ALA A 30 -0.86 3.83 -1.98
CA ALA A 30 -0.09 4.17 -3.18
C ALA A 30 -0.97 4.16 -4.43
N ASP A 31 -1.91 3.21 -4.52
CA ASP A 31 -2.90 3.15 -5.59
C ASP A 31 -3.83 4.36 -5.57
N VAL A 32 -4.39 4.71 -4.41
CA VAL A 32 -5.22 5.92 -4.26
C VAL A 32 -4.44 7.15 -4.72
N LYS A 33 -3.17 7.31 -4.32
CA LYS A 33 -2.36 8.45 -4.76
C LYS A 33 -2.14 8.47 -6.27
N ARG A 34 -1.90 7.31 -6.89
CA ARG A 34 -1.74 7.17 -8.36
C ARG A 34 -3.01 7.54 -9.11
N TYR A 35 -4.17 7.14 -8.61
CA TYR A 35 -5.45 7.29 -9.32
C TYR A 35 -6.15 8.63 -9.06
N ARG A 36 -5.63 9.49 -8.18
CA ARG A 36 -6.19 10.82 -7.92
C ARG A 36 -6.25 11.72 -9.15
N HIS A 37 -5.35 11.53 -10.11
CA HIS A 37 -5.31 12.25 -11.37
C HIS A 37 -4.80 11.33 -12.47
N PHE A 38 -5.04 11.72 -13.71
CA PHE A 38 -4.48 11.02 -14.86
C PHE A 38 -2.96 11.19 -14.91
N GLU A 39 -2.23 10.08 -14.94
CA GLU A 39 -0.82 10.07 -15.32
C GLU A 39 -0.67 9.83 -16.84
N THR A 40 0.11 10.67 -17.48
CA THR A 40 0.54 10.49 -18.88
C THR A 40 1.41 9.23 -19.03
N PRO A 41 1.60 8.72 -20.26
CA PRO A 41 2.45 7.54 -20.50
C PRO A 41 3.91 7.73 -20.01
N LEU A 42 4.47 8.93 -20.18
CA LEU A 42 5.82 9.25 -19.71
C LEU A 42 5.91 9.22 -18.18
N GLU A 43 4.96 9.82 -17.49
CA GLU A 43 4.91 9.84 -16.02
C GLU A 43 4.75 8.43 -15.45
N LYS A 44 3.91 7.60 -16.09
CA LYS A 44 3.78 6.17 -15.75
C LYS A 44 5.11 5.44 -15.87
N LYS A 45 5.89 5.69 -16.94
CA LYS A 45 7.21 5.09 -17.15
C LYS A 45 8.19 5.52 -16.05
N LYS A 46 8.29 6.83 -15.80
CA LYS A 46 9.16 7.41 -14.77
C LYS A 46 8.84 6.88 -13.37
N ARG A 47 7.54 6.76 -13.01
CA ARG A 47 7.12 6.20 -11.71
C ARG A 47 7.53 4.73 -11.56
N LYS A 48 7.37 3.91 -12.61
CA LYS A 48 7.78 2.50 -12.59
C LYS A 48 9.28 2.34 -12.39
N GLU A 49 10.09 3.15 -13.09
CA GLU A 49 11.56 3.14 -12.94
C GLU A 49 12.00 3.53 -11.52
N ILE A 50 11.42 4.60 -10.95
CA ILE A 50 11.70 5.02 -9.57
C ILE A 50 11.31 3.92 -8.58
N ALA A 51 10.14 3.29 -8.76
CA ALA A 51 9.69 2.20 -7.90
C ALA A 51 10.65 0.99 -7.96
N ALA A 52 11.12 0.62 -9.16
CA ALA A 52 12.10 -0.45 -9.33
C ALA A 52 13.45 -0.10 -8.67
N ARG A 53 13.95 1.13 -8.87
CA ARG A 53 15.19 1.60 -8.23
C ARG A 53 15.10 1.59 -6.70
N ARG A 54 13.97 2.02 -6.14
CA ARG A 54 13.73 1.95 -4.69
C ARG A 54 13.72 0.51 -4.20
N LYS A 55 13.01 -0.40 -4.88
CA LYS A 55 12.97 -1.82 -4.51
C LYS A 55 14.36 -2.44 -4.49
N ARG A 56 15.22 -2.15 -5.48
CA ARG A 56 16.61 -2.63 -5.52
C ARG A 56 17.50 -2.10 -4.40
N ARG A 57 17.22 -0.91 -3.86
CA ARG A 57 18.01 -0.30 -2.77
C ARG A 57 17.67 -0.89 -1.40
N PHE A 58 16.46 -1.44 -1.24
CA PHE A 58 15.98 -2.03 0.00
C PHE A 58 15.92 -3.58 -0.05
N GLN A 59 16.39 -4.18 -1.14
CA GLN A 59 16.80 -5.59 -1.17
C GLN A 59 18.28 -5.67 -0.81
#